data_AF-A0A8J8IZX4-F1
#
_entry.id   AF-A0A8J8IZX4-F1
#
_cell.length_a   1.000
_cell.length_b   1.000
_cell.length_c   1.000
_cell.angle_alpha   90.00
_cell.angle_beta   90.00
_cell.angle_gamma   90.00
#
_symmetry.space_group_name_H-M   'P 1'
#
loop_
_entity.id
_entity.type
_entity.pdbx_description
1 polymer ?
#
loop_
_entity_poly.entity_id
_entity_poly.type
_entity_poly.pdbx_seq_one_letter_code
_entity_poly.pdbx_strand_id
1 'polypeptide(L)'
;MNYLRRQEFFEGKPVDFNRTEKIVYEEFKKEIGSATVQQVCRKNAESWRSFFSLLRSWRNGELPEWLKPKPPNYLKDDGKRRQLISLRNDQYKIEGNKLILKGLGKFGKLGVQFKGRIHLKGKQGRLEIIYDDV
;
A
#
# COMPACT_ATOMS: atom_id res chain seq x y z
N MET A 1 -9.22 -0.68 -5.60
CA MET A 1 -8.00 -0.89 -6.41
C MET A 1 -7.68 -2.34 -6.72
N ASN A 2 -7.18 -3.13 -5.75
CA ASN A 2 -6.69 -4.50 -6.02
C ASN A 2 -7.78 -5.42 -6.62
N TYR A 3 -9.03 -5.17 -6.23
CA TYR A 3 -10.19 -5.86 -6.79
C TYR A 3 -10.26 -5.72 -8.32
N LEU A 4 -10.21 -4.49 -8.84
CA LEU A 4 -10.29 -4.21 -10.28
C LEU A 4 -9.15 -4.90 -11.04
N ARG A 5 -7.91 -4.77 -10.56
CA ARG A 5 -6.73 -5.38 -11.21
C ARG A 5 -6.77 -6.91 -11.18
N ARG A 6 -7.31 -7.51 -10.11
CA ARG A 6 -7.50 -8.97 -10.06
C ARG A 6 -8.55 -9.43 -11.05
N GLN A 7 -9.68 -8.71 -11.18
CA GLN A 7 -10.70 -9.03 -12.18
C GLN A 7 -10.08 -9.02 -13.59
N GLU A 8 -9.37 -7.96 -13.96
CA GLU A 8 -8.66 -7.87 -15.25
C GLU A 8 -7.70 -9.06 -15.45
N PHE A 9 -6.88 -9.37 -14.45
CA PHE A 9 -5.92 -10.47 -14.52
C PHE A 9 -6.58 -11.85 -14.70
N PHE A 10 -7.65 -12.15 -13.96
CA PHE A 10 -8.34 -13.44 -14.06
C PHE A 10 -9.22 -13.56 -15.31
N GLU A 11 -9.67 -12.44 -15.88
CA GLU A 11 -10.32 -12.38 -17.19
C GLU A 11 -9.34 -12.51 -18.37
N GLY A 12 -8.03 -12.65 -18.10
CA GLY A 12 -6.99 -12.72 -19.13
C GLY A 12 -6.67 -11.39 -19.79
N LYS A 13 -7.16 -10.28 -19.25
CA LYS A 13 -6.90 -8.92 -19.75
C LYS A 13 -5.59 -8.39 -19.16
N PRO A 14 -4.85 -7.53 -19.90
CA PRO A 14 -3.74 -6.78 -19.33
C PRO A 14 -4.22 -5.92 -18.16
N VAL A 15 -3.46 -5.92 -17.06
CA VAL A 15 -3.78 -5.08 -15.89
C VAL A 15 -3.52 -3.61 -16.23
N ASP A 16 -4.57 -2.80 -16.27
CA ASP A 16 -4.47 -1.38 -16.64
C ASP A 16 -4.26 -0.53 -15.40
N PHE A 17 -2.98 -0.20 -15.14
CA PHE A 17 -2.60 0.59 -13.98
C PHE A 17 -3.20 2.00 -14.00
N ASN A 18 -3.32 2.62 -15.17
CA ASN A 18 -3.74 4.00 -15.33
C ASN A 18 -5.26 4.14 -15.13
N ARG A 19 -6.04 3.27 -15.79
CA ARG A 19 -7.49 3.25 -15.65
C ARG A 19 -7.90 2.98 -14.21
N THR A 20 -7.33 1.92 -13.62
CA THR A 20 -7.67 1.54 -12.23
C THR A 20 -7.28 2.64 -11.24
N GLU A 21 -6.15 3.32 -11.45
CA GLU A 21 -5.72 4.42 -10.60
C GLU A 21 -6.65 5.62 -10.71
N LYS A 22 -7.07 5.99 -11.93
CA LYS A 22 -8.03 7.08 -12.15
C LYS A 22 -9.36 6.85 -11.44
N ILE A 23 -9.90 5.62 -11.52
CA ILE A 23 -11.16 5.25 -10.85
C ILE A 23 -11.04 5.47 -9.34
N VAL A 24 -10.01 4.90 -8.73
CA VAL A 24 -9.79 4.99 -7.28
C VAL A 24 -9.44 6.40 -6.84
N TYR A 25 -8.70 7.15 -7.67
CA TYR A 25 -8.39 8.54 -7.42
C TYR A 25 -9.64 9.41 -7.34
N GLU A 26 -10.52 9.32 -8.34
CA GLU A 26 -11.76 10.10 -8.36
C GLU A 26 -12.70 9.73 -7.22
N GLU A 27 -12.79 8.44 -6.87
CA GLU A 27 -13.64 7.94 -5.80
C GLU A 27 -13.18 8.40 -4.40
N PHE A 28 -11.89 8.31 -4.10
CA PHE A 28 -11.39 8.46 -2.72
C PHE A 28 -10.64 9.77 -2.43
N LYS A 29 -10.27 10.57 -3.44
CA LYS A 29 -9.46 11.79 -3.22
C LYS A 29 -10.09 12.78 -2.24
N LYS A 30 -11.43 12.87 -2.21
CA LYS A 30 -12.17 13.77 -1.31
C LYS A 30 -12.17 13.28 0.13
N GLU A 31 -12.10 11.97 0.36
CA GLU A 31 -12.19 11.38 1.70
C GLU A 31 -10.84 11.35 2.42
N ILE A 32 -9.83 10.78 1.76
CA ILE A 32 -8.53 10.47 2.39
C ILE A 32 -7.38 11.36 1.89
N GLY A 33 -7.69 12.26 0.95
CA GLY A 33 -6.72 13.18 0.35
C GLY A 33 -5.99 12.58 -0.85
N SER A 34 -5.69 13.44 -1.84
CA SER A 34 -5.02 13.08 -3.09
C SER A 34 -3.68 12.35 -2.87
N ALA A 35 -2.83 12.88 -1.99
CA ALA A 35 -1.52 12.30 -1.71
C ALA A 35 -1.62 10.87 -1.15
N THR A 36 -2.56 10.63 -0.24
CA THR A 36 -2.79 9.31 0.37
C THR A 36 -3.27 8.31 -0.68
N VAL A 37 -4.23 8.70 -1.53
CA VAL A 37 -4.71 7.82 -2.62
C VAL A 37 -3.57 7.43 -3.55
N GLN A 38 -2.75 8.40 -3.96
CA GLN A 38 -1.59 8.14 -4.81
C GLN A 38 -0.59 7.17 -4.16
N GLN A 39 -0.33 7.30 -2.85
CA GLN A 39 0.55 6.37 -2.15
C GLN A 39 -0.01 4.94 -2.12
N VAL A 40 -1.31 4.78 -1.89
CA VAL A 40 -1.99 3.47 -1.95
C VAL A 40 -1.91 2.87 -3.36
N CYS A 41 -2.15 3.67 -4.39
CA CYS A 41 -2.05 3.24 -5.79
C CYS A 41 -0.61 2.80 -6.14
N ARG A 42 0.41 3.56 -5.71
CA ARG A 42 1.83 3.24 -5.90
C ARG A 42 2.21 1.93 -5.22
N LYS A 43 1.87 1.73 -3.94
CA LYS A 43 2.13 0.49 -3.21
C LYS A 43 1.47 -0.72 -3.88
N ASN A 44 0.22 -0.56 -4.34
CA ASN A 44 -0.45 -1.63 -5.07
C ASN A 44 0.24 -1.89 -6.42
N ALA A 45 0.68 -0.84 -7.13
CA ALA A 45 1.39 -0.99 -8.39
C ALA A 45 2.75 -1.69 -8.23
N GLU A 46 3.52 -1.33 -7.20
CA GLU A 46 4.76 -2.02 -6.80
C GLU A 46 4.52 -3.51 -6.61
N SER A 47 3.47 -3.88 -5.85
CA SER A 47 3.13 -5.29 -5.59
C SER A 47 2.82 -6.07 -6.88
N TRP A 48 2.08 -5.47 -7.81
CA TRP A 48 1.79 -6.07 -9.11
C TRP A 48 3.02 -6.18 -10.01
N ARG A 49 3.88 -5.15 -10.05
CA ARG A 49 5.14 -5.19 -10.81
C ARG A 49 6.06 -6.29 -10.30
N SER A 50 6.22 -6.40 -8.99
CA SER A 50 6.99 -7.49 -8.37
C SER A 50 6.42 -8.85 -8.74
N PHE A 51 5.10 -9.02 -8.68
CA PHE A 51 4.44 -10.25 -9.11
C PHE A 51 4.73 -10.59 -10.58
N PHE A 52 4.61 -9.63 -11.50
CA PHE A 52 4.89 -9.88 -12.91
C PHE A 52 6.36 -10.19 -13.18
N SER A 53 7.28 -9.56 -12.44
CA SER A 53 8.71 -9.88 -12.50
C SER A 53 8.95 -11.33 -12.08
N LEU A 54 8.41 -11.74 -10.92
CA LEU A 54 8.54 -13.12 -10.44
C LEU A 54 7.90 -14.12 -11.41
N LEU A 55 6.73 -13.79 -11.97
CA LEU A 55 6.04 -14.65 -12.93
C LEU A 55 6.87 -14.86 -14.20
N ARG A 56 7.59 -13.83 -14.66
CA ARG A 56 8.50 -13.92 -15.80
C ARG A 56 9.70 -14.82 -15.47
N SER A 57 10.38 -14.59 -14.35
CA SER A 57 11.50 -15.43 -13.91
C SER A 57 11.10 -16.90 -13.72
N TRP A 58 9.91 -17.17 -13.17
CA TRP A 58 9.37 -18.53 -13.06
C TRP A 58 9.13 -19.17 -14.44
N ARG A 59 8.54 -18.43 -15.39
CA ARG A 59 8.34 -18.91 -16.78
C ARG A 59 9.65 -19.16 -17.52
N ASN A 60 10.71 -18.44 -17.17
CA ASN A 60 12.04 -18.59 -17.75
C ASN A 60 12.86 -19.73 -17.10
N GLY A 61 12.34 -20.39 -16.04
CA GLY A 61 13.07 -21.43 -15.31
C GLY A 61 14.14 -20.90 -14.34
N GLU A 62 14.16 -19.59 -14.07
CA GLU A 62 15.09 -18.95 -13.11
C GLU A 62 14.67 -19.19 -11.65
N LEU A 63 13.43 -19.62 -11.43
CA LEU A 63 12.89 -19.93 -10.11
C LEU A 63 12.51 -21.41 -10.00
N PRO A 64 12.59 -22.02 -8.80
CA PRO A 64 12.15 -23.39 -8.60
C PRO A 64 10.69 -23.59 -9.02
N GLU A 65 10.38 -24.75 -9.60
CA GLU A 65 9.05 -25.05 -10.14
C GLU A 65 7.95 -24.97 -9.05
N TRP A 66 8.29 -25.37 -7.82
CA TRP A 66 7.41 -25.29 -6.65
C TRP A 66 7.09 -23.86 -6.20
N LEU A 67 7.88 -22.86 -6.61
CA LEU A 67 7.69 -21.45 -6.25
C LEU A 67 6.82 -20.71 -7.28
N LYS A 68 5.65 -21.28 -7.62
CA LYS A 68 4.72 -20.62 -8.55
C LYS A 68 4.22 -19.29 -7.95
N PRO A 69 4.55 -18.13 -8.53
CA PRO A 69 4.17 -16.83 -7.98
C PRO A 69 2.64 -16.67 -7.96
N LYS A 70 2.11 -16.07 -6.90
CA LYS A 70 0.67 -15.78 -6.74
C LYS A 70 0.40 -14.29 -6.90
N PRO A 71 -0.75 -13.90 -7.51
CA PRO A 71 -1.10 -12.49 -7.66
C PRO A 71 -1.35 -11.82 -6.30
N PRO A 72 -1.17 -10.49 -6.19
CA PRO A 72 -1.37 -9.76 -4.95
C PRO A 72 -2.73 -10.03 -4.31
N ASN A 73 -2.74 -10.41 -3.03
CA ASN A 73 -3.98 -10.72 -2.31
C ASN A 73 -4.61 -9.46 -1.69
N TYR A 74 -5.84 -9.59 -1.20
CA TYR A 74 -6.46 -8.55 -0.38
C TYR A 74 -5.80 -8.49 1.00
N LEU A 75 -5.72 -7.28 1.57
CA LEU A 75 -5.29 -7.09 2.94
C LEU A 75 -6.41 -7.53 3.90
N LYS A 76 -6.47 -8.82 4.19
CA LYS A 76 -7.40 -9.44 5.13
C LYS A 76 -6.64 -10.36 6.08
N ASP A 77 -6.93 -10.26 7.38
CA ASP A 77 -6.62 -11.27 8.38
C ASP A 77 -7.92 -11.82 8.94
N ASP A 78 -8.06 -13.14 8.97
CA ASP A 78 -9.16 -13.83 9.66
C ASP A 78 -10.57 -13.26 9.38
N GLY A 79 -10.83 -12.93 8.11
CA GLY A 79 -12.08 -12.32 7.67
C GLY A 79 -12.20 -10.80 7.88
N LYS A 80 -11.35 -10.18 8.70
CA LYS A 80 -11.30 -8.73 8.94
C LYS A 80 -10.33 -8.03 7.98
N ARG A 81 -10.67 -6.82 7.54
CA ARG A 81 -9.77 -5.99 6.71
C ARG A 81 -8.68 -5.41 7.61
N ARG A 82 -7.40 -5.62 7.27
CA ARG A 82 -6.30 -4.94 7.99
C ARG A 82 -6.41 -3.44 7.77
N GLN A 83 -6.38 -2.66 8.86
CA GLN A 83 -6.34 -1.21 8.76
C GLN A 83 -4.89 -0.78 8.53
N LEU A 84 -4.67 -0.08 7.41
CA LEU A 84 -3.36 0.40 7.00
C LEU A 84 -3.46 1.89 6.69
N ILE A 85 -2.60 2.69 7.31
CA ILE A 85 -2.38 4.09 6.95
C ILE A 85 -1.04 4.19 6.24
N SER A 86 -1.04 4.67 5.00
CA SER A 86 0.16 4.90 4.19
C SER A 86 0.36 6.39 3.98
N LEU A 87 1.48 6.92 4.48
CA LEU A 87 1.79 8.36 4.44
C LEU A 87 3.08 8.63 3.68
N ARG A 88 3.08 9.75 2.95
CA ARG A 88 4.27 10.29 2.30
C ARG A 88 5.23 10.88 3.34
N ASN A 89 6.50 11.03 2.96
CA ASN A 89 7.58 11.54 3.82
C ASN A 89 7.31 12.92 4.42
N ASP A 90 6.48 13.75 3.81
CA ASP A 90 6.10 15.08 4.31
C ASP A 90 4.80 15.09 5.16
N GLN A 91 4.05 13.98 5.15
CA GLN A 91 2.79 13.83 5.88
C GLN A 91 2.97 13.37 7.33
N TYR A 92 4.21 13.22 7.82
CA TYR A 92 4.44 12.90 9.22
C TYR A 92 5.69 13.59 9.79
N LYS A 93 5.70 13.72 11.11
CA LYS A 93 6.85 14.18 11.89
C LYS A 93 6.98 13.32 13.14
N ILE A 94 8.21 12.97 13.49
CA ILE A 94 8.52 12.28 14.74
C ILE A 94 9.07 13.32 15.72
N GLU A 95 8.45 13.43 16.89
CA GLU A 95 8.86 14.32 17.98
C GLU A 95 8.96 13.52 19.29
N GLY A 96 10.18 13.12 19.66
CA GLY A 96 10.41 12.28 20.84
C GLY A 96 9.66 10.94 20.74
N ASN A 97 8.67 10.75 21.62
CA ASN A 97 7.80 9.57 21.66
C ASN A 97 6.42 9.81 21.01
N LYS A 98 6.28 10.87 20.22
CA LYS A 98 5.05 11.22 19.50
C LYS A 98 5.27 11.17 17.99
N LEU A 99 4.33 10.54 17.31
CA LEU A 99 4.23 10.49 15.87
C LEU A 99 3.08 11.40 15.44
N ILE A 100 3.41 12.49 14.75
CA ILE A 100 2.47 13.50 14.30
C ILE A 100 2.16 13.24 12.83
N LEU A 101 0.94 12.80 12.54
CA LEU A 101 0.42 12.60 11.20
C LEU A 101 -0.32 13.85 10.74
N LYS A 102 -0.11 14.23 9.48
CA LYS A 102 -0.68 15.43 8.85
C LYS A 102 -1.34 15.06 7.53
N GLY A 103 -2.33 15.85 7.12
CA GLY A 103 -2.96 15.71 5.81
C GLY A 103 -3.74 14.40 5.66
N LEU A 104 -4.43 13.98 6.73
CA LEU A 104 -5.30 12.79 6.75
C LEU A 104 -6.67 13.06 6.12
N GLY A 105 -6.73 13.89 5.08
CA GLY A 105 -7.98 14.34 4.48
C GLY A 105 -8.91 14.99 5.52
N LYS A 106 -10.13 14.47 5.64
CA LYS A 106 -11.17 14.97 6.57
C LYS A 106 -10.77 14.95 8.06
N PHE A 107 -9.77 14.15 8.43
CA PHE A 107 -9.32 14.01 9.82
C PHE A 107 -8.23 15.01 10.22
N GLY A 108 -7.68 15.79 9.29
CA GLY A 108 -6.69 16.83 9.59
C GLY A 108 -5.36 16.30 10.11
N LYS A 109 -5.15 16.35 11.42
CA LYS A 109 -3.90 16.04 12.12
C LYS A 109 -4.16 15.05 13.26
N LEU A 110 -3.33 14.02 13.38
CA LEU A 110 -3.40 13.02 14.45
C LEU A 110 -2.05 12.93 15.16
N GLY A 111 -2.05 13.00 16.49
CA GLY A 111 -0.88 12.72 17.31
C GLY A 111 -1.00 11.34 17.93
N VAL A 112 -0.08 10.44 17.61
CA VAL A 112 -0.01 9.09 18.20
C VAL A 112 1.18 9.03 19.13
N GLN A 113 0.95 8.77 20.41
CA GLN A 113 2.04 8.49 21.35
C GLN A 113 2.39 7.01 21.28
N PHE A 114 3.67 6.68 21.19
CA PHE A 114 4.14 5.30 21.16
C PHE A 114 5.11 5.02 22.32
N LYS A 115 5.14 3.77 22.77
CA LYS A 115 6.14 3.28 23.73
C LYS A 115 7.32 2.71 22.96
N GLY A 116 8.55 3.13 23.30
CA GLY A 116 9.78 2.65 22.66
C GLY A 116 10.58 3.76 21.97
N ARG A 117 11.68 3.36 21.32
CA ARG A 117 12.56 4.25 20.54
C ARG A 117 12.40 3.95 19.05
N ILE A 118 12.29 4.98 18.23
CA ILE A 118 12.34 4.81 16.77
C ILE A 118 13.80 4.60 16.36
N HIS A 119 14.08 3.46 15.74
CA HIS A 119 15.41 3.09 15.27
C HIS A 119 15.71 3.57 13.84
N LEU A 120 14.84 4.40 13.25
CA LEU A 120 15.02 4.93 11.90
C LEU A 120 16.24 5.84 11.84
N LYS A 121 17.32 5.37 11.19
CA LYS A 121 18.51 6.15 10.86
C LYS A 121 18.56 6.33 9.35
N GLY A 122 18.38 7.56 8.85
CA GLY A 122 18.45 7.87 7.41
C GLY A 122 17.42 8.90 6.95
N LYS A 123 17.29 9.04 5.63
CA LYS A 123 16.34 9.97 4.99
C LYS A 123 14.90 9.53 5.25
N GLN A 124 14.05 10.49 5.62
CA GLN A 124 12.63 10.25 5.85
C GLN A 124 11.94 9.77 4.56
N GLY A 125 11.27 8.62 4.64
CA GLY A 125 10.66 7.92 3.51
C GLY A 125 9.14 7.75 3.65
N ARG A 126 8.58 6.73 3.01
CA ARG A 126 7.18 6.35 3.19
C ARG A 126 6.99 5.75 4.58
N LEU A 127 5.94 6.18 5.28
CA LEU A 127 5.55 5.62 6.58
C LEU A 127 4.31 4.76 6.39
N GLU A 128 4.33 3.57 7.01
CA GLU A 128 3.21 2.66 7.04
C GLU A 128 2.87 2.35 8.50
N ILE A 129 1.62 2.56 8.88
CA ILE A 129 1.09 2.24 10.20
C ILE A 129 0.06 1.15 10.01
N ILE A 130 0.30 0.01 10.63
CA ILE A 130 -0.58 -1.16 10.61
C ILE A 130 -1.21 -1.26 11.98
N TYR A 131 -2.53 -1.33 12.04
CA TYR A 131 -3.24 -1.66 13.27
C TYR A 131 -3.15 -3.15 13.54
N ASP A 132 -2.84 -3.50 14.78
CA ASP A 132 -2.76 -4.86 15.30
C ASP A 132 -3.59 -4.91 16.59
N ASP A 133 -4.46 -5.93 16.73
CA ASP A 133 -5.38 -6.09 17.86
C ASP A 133 -4.82 -6.98 18.99
N VAL A 134 -3.58 -7.44 18.85
CA VAL A 134 -2.82 -8.23 19.84
C VAL A 134 -2.53 -7.45 21.12
#